data_AF-A0A1G8NIQ4-F1
#
_entry.id   AF-A0A1G8NIQ4-F1
#
_cell.length_a   1.000
_cell.length_b   1.000
_cell.length_c   1.000
_cell.angle_alpha   90.00
_cell.angle_beta   90.00
_cell.angle_gamma   90.00
#
_symmetry.space_group_name_H-M   'P 1'
#
loop_
_entity.id
_entity.type
_entity.pdbx_description
1 polymer ?
#
loop_
_entity_poly.entity_id
_entity_poly.type
_entity_poly.pdbx_seq_one_letter_code
_entity_poly.pdbx_strand_id
1 'polypeptide(L)'
;MGSCAVRATSYDPNMAQNRSYTDVELTQAIAVSRSWRGVLRELGLAATSAGAMRSVRSHANRLDISYGHFTGQRRWTEDSLRASIAAGDTWADVVESLGLGGTSALASVKGHAARIGLDVAHLTEQSPTVENVFQPDISRLDRAGSLLAAAWFALCGCDVSWPLEPSRYDLLVDSEKGFRRVQVKTTTVRVADTWKVYLSTTHRERTTYDPDEIDDFFVVDGDLAHYLIPVSVVGGLHAIHLSAYRHFRLDQASPR
;
A
#
# COMPACT_ATOMS: atom_id res chain seq x y z
N MET A 1 6.11 -82.24 43.53
CA MET A 1 6.82 -81.73 42.34
C MET A 1 6.19 -80.40 41.94
N GLY A 2 7.02 -79.39 41.69
CA GLY A 2 6.61 -78.21 40.91
C GLY A 2 6.19 -76.96 41.67
N SER A 3 7.17 -76.29 42.29
CA SER A 3 7.18 -74.82 42.42
C SER A 3 7.15 -74.17 41.03
N CYS A 4 6.51 -73.02 40.86
CA CYS A 4 7.08 -71.98 40.00
C CYS A 4 6.53 -70.59 40.35
N ALA A 5 7.46 -69.74 40.78
CA ALA A 5 7.27 -68.35 41.13
C ALA A 5 6.95 -67.49 39.89
N VAL A 6 6.02 -66.55 40.04
CA VAL A 6 5.81 -65.44 39.11
C VAL A 6 6.98 -64.47 39.28
N ARG A 7 7.90 -64.45 38.31
CA ARG A 7 8.97 -63.46 38.21
C ARG A 7 8.41 -62.15 37.68
N ALA A 8 8.77 -61.06 38.36
CA ALA A 8 8.47 -59.68 38.03
C ALA A 8 8.91 -59.33 36.60
N THR A 9 8.02 -58.62 35.88
CA THR A 9 8.29 -57.93 34.62
C THR A 9 9.30 -56.81 34.86
N SER A 10 10.48 -56.94 34.26
CA SER A 10 11.47 -55.88 34.16
C SER A 10 10.95 -54.75 33.26
N TYR A 11 11.00 -53.53 33.77
CA TYR A 11 10.74 -52.28 33.06
C TYR A 11 11.82 -52.05 31.99
N ASP A 12 11.41 -51.92 30.72
CA ASP A 12 12.29 -51.65 29.59
C ASP A 12 12.19 -50.16 29.20
N PRO A 13 13.25 -49.35 29.35
CA PRO A 13 13.17 -47.89 29.31
C PRO A 13 13.46 -47.36 27.90
N ASN A 14 12.70 -47.79 26.89
CA ASN A 14 12.86 -47.21 25.54
C ASN A 14 11.59 -47.23 24.69
N MET A 15 10.54 -46.56 25.16
CA MET A 15 9.47 -46.10 24.29
C MET A 15 9.95 -44.90 23.46
N ALA A 16 10.76 -45.16 22.44
CA ALA A 16 10.89 -44.22 21.32
C ALA A 16 9.51 -44.12 20.66
N GLN A 17 8.89 -42.93 20.69
CA GLN A 17 7.62 -42.66 20.01
C GLN A 17 7.69 -43.20 18.57
N ASN A 18 6.85 -44.20 18.29
CA ASN A 18 6.91 -45.02 17.09
C ASN A 18 6.70 -44.13 15.85
N ARG A 19 7.79 -43.78 15.14
CA ARG A 19 7.72 -43.05 13.87
C ARG A 19 7.20 -44.01 12.82
N SER A 20 6.24 -43.57 12.01
CA SER A 20 5.63 -44.41 10.96
C SER A 20 6.51 -44.59 9.72
N TYR A 21 7.72 -44.02 9.72
CA TYR A 21 8.66 -44.03 8.60
C TYR A 21 10.08 -44.26 9.11
N THR A 22 10.91 -44.85 8.26
CA THR A 22 12.31 -45.17 8.47
C THR A 22 13.23 -44.04 7.99
N ASP A 23 14.50 -44.05 8.42
CA ASP A 23 15.52 -43.10 7.98
C ASP A 23 15.76 -43.16 6.45
N VAL A 24 15.62 -44.34 5.86
CA VAL A 24 15.74 -44.57 4.41
C VAL A 24 14.59 -43.91 3.66
N GLU A 25 13.35 -44.11 4.12
CA GLU A 25 12.16 -43.48 3.54
C GLU A 25 12.22 -41.95 3.65
N LEU A 26 12.71 -41.42 4.79
CA LEU A 26 12.94 -39.99 4.96
C LEU A 26 13.96 -39.44 3.94
N THR A 27 15.07 -40.15 3.74
CA THR A 27 16.11 -39.74 2.78
C THR A 27 15.58 -39.72 1.35
N GLN A 28 14.84 -40.75 0.96
CA GLN A 28 14.21 -40.83 -0.37
C GLN A 28 13.16 -39.74 -0.57
N ALA A 29 12.28 -39.53 0.41
CA ALA A 29 11.25 -38.48 0.38
C ALA A 29 11.86 -37.08 0.24
N ILE A 30 13.01 -36.81 0.90
CA ILE A 30 13.75 -35.55 0.76
C ILE A 30 14.35 -35.41 -0.64
N ALA A 31 14.93 -36.47 -1.20
CA ALA A 31 15.54 -36.43 -2.52
C ALA A 31 14.54 -36.09 -3.64
N VAL A 32 13.30 -36.59 -3.55
CA VAL A 32 12.27 -36.38 -4.59
C VAL A 32 11.45 -35.11 -4.39
N SER A 33 11.41 -34.57 -3.17
CA SER A 33 10.61 -33.39 -2.83
C SER A 33 11.33 -32.07 -3.07
N ARG A 34 10.56 -30.99 -3.22
CA ARG A 34 11.07 -29.60 -3.25
C ARG A 34 10.58 -28.74 -2.07
N SER A 35 9.88 -29.34 -1.11
CA SER A 35 9.39 -28.66 0.10
C SER A 35 9.07 -29.65 1.21
N TRP A 36 9.05 -29.20 2.47
CA TRP A 36 8.66 -30.04 3.63
C TRP A 36 7.24 -30.56 3.53
N ARG A 37 6.33 -29.80 2.92
CA ARG A 37 4.96 -30.27 2.67
C ARG A 37 4.95 -31.41 1.66
N GLY A 38 5.86 -31.40 0.68
CA GLY A 38 6.10 -32.51 -0.24
C GLY A 38 6.59 -33.74 0.51
N VAL A 39 7.62 -33.59 1.35
CA VAL A 39 8.17 -34.69 2.17
C VAL A 39 7.09 -35.35 3.02
N LEU A 40 6.24 -34.56 3.66
CA LEU A 40 5.13 -35.13 4.44
C LEU A 40 4.16 -35.95 3.59
N ARG A 41 3.85 -35.54 2.36
CA ARG A 41 2.99 -36.33 1.46
C ARG A 41 3.64 -37.66 1.09
N GLU A 42 4.93 -37.64 0.77
CA GLU A 42 5.70 -38.85 0.43
C GLU A 42 5.77 -39.83 1.60
N LEU A 43 5.86 -39.31 2.83
CA LEU A 43 5.86 -40.13 4.06
C LEU A 43 4.45 -40.53 4.53
N GLY A 44 3.40 -40.22 3.77
CA GLY A 44 2.01 -40.50 4.15
C GLY A 44 1.50 -39.69 5.35
N LEU A 45 2.18 -38.59 5.70
CA LEU A 45 1.87 -37.72 6.81
C LEU A 45 1.01 -36.51 6.38
N ALA A 46 0.26 -35.95 7.32
CA ALA A 46 -0.56 -34.76 7.08
C ALA A 46 0.30 -33.53 6.75
N ALA A 47 0.34 -33.14 5.47
CA ALA A 47 1.15 -32.02 4.96
C ALA A 47 0.79 -30.63 5.52
N THR A 48 -0.33 -30.51 6.25
CA THR A 48 -0.77 -29.30 6.95
C THR A 48 -0.25 -29.21 8.39
N SER A 49 0.28 -30.29 8.96
CA SER A 49 0.72 -30.32 10.36
C SER A 49 2.08 -29.67 10.56
N ALA A 50 2.08 -28.52 11.24
CA ALA A 50 3.30 -27.82 11.65
C ALA A 50 4.17 -28.64 12.63
N GLY A 51 3.54 -29.47 13.47
CA GLY A 51 4.24 -30.39 14.37
C GLY A 51 4.98 -31.49 13.61
N ALA A 52 4.32 -32.12 12.63
CA ALA A 52 4.93 -33.14 11.79
C ALA A 52 6.10 -32.57 10.97
N MET A 53 5.93 -31.39 10.36
CA MET A 53 7.02 -30.72 9.63
C MET A 53 8.24 -30.46 10.52
N ARG A 54 8.04 -29.97 11.76
CA ARG A 54 9.15 -29.75 12.71
C ARG A 54 9.84 -31.06 13.10
N SER A 55 9.07 -32.11 13.39
CA SER A 55 9.62 -33.43 13.76
C SER A 55 10.46 -34.02 12.64
N VAL A 56 9.94 -34.04 11.41
CA VAL A 56 10.64 -34.56 10.22
C VAL A 56 11.91 -33.75 9.92
N ARG A 57 11.83 -32.41 9.99
CA ARG A 57 13.00 -31.54 9.78
C ARG A 57 14.08 -31.74 10.86
N SER A 58 13.67 -31.82 12.13
CA SER A 58 14.59 -32.08 13.24
C SER A 58 15.26 -33.45 13.08
N HIS A 59 14.54 -34.44 12.55
CA HIS A 59 15.09 -35.75 12.28
C HIS A 59 16.10 -35.74 11.12
N ALA A 60 15.78 -35.03 10.04
CA ALA A 60 16.69 -34.86 8.90
C ALA A 60 17.98 -34.16 9.32
N ASN A 61 17.89 -33.12 10.16
CA ASN A 61 19.06 -32.43 10.73
C ASN A 61 19.93 -33.38 11.58
N ARG A 62 19.31 -34.22 12.40
CA ARG A 62 20.02 -35.19 13.25
C ARG A 62 20.77 -36.26 12.42
N LEU A 63 20.27 -36.56 11.24
CA LEU A 63 20.89 -37.49 10.29
C LEU A 63 21.82 -36.79 9.28
N ASP A 64 22.00 -35.47 9.41
CA ASP A 64 22.79 -34.63 8.50
C ASP A 64 22.39 -34.77 7.01
N ILE A 65 21.09 -34.96 6.74
CA ILE A 65 20.57 -35.08 5.38
C ILE A 65 20.42 -33.69 4.76
N SER A 66 21.08 -33.46 3.63
CA SER A 66 20.94 -32.21 2.86
C SER A 66 19.56 -32.09 2.20
N TYR A 67 18.94 -30.93 2.37
CA TYR A 67 17.68 -30.55 1.72
C TYR A 67 17.75 -29.13 1.11
N GLY A 68 18.96 -28.68 0.76
CA GLY A 68 19.23 -27.34 0.24
C GLY A 68 18.52 -26.99 -1.08
N HIS A 69 18.03 -27.99 -1.81
CA HIS A 69 17.24 -27.82 -3.03
C HIS A 69 15.78 -27.44 -2.79
N PHE A 70 15.31 -27.40 -1.54
CA PHE A 70 13.94 -27.01 -1.24
C PHE A 70 13.71 -25.53 -1.53
N THR A 71 12.63 -25.22 -2.26
CA THR A 71 12.27 -23.86 -2.63
C THR A 71 11.36 -23.23 -1.56
N GLY A 72 11.35 -21.88 -1.48
CA GLY A 72 10.51 -21.16 -0.52
C GLY A 72 11.00 -21.22 0.94
N GLN A 73 12.24 -21.64 1.18
CA GLN A 73 12.84 -21.61 2.51
C GLN A 73 13.54 -20.28 2.80
N ARG A 74 13.45 -19.88 4.06
CA ARG A 74 14.35 -18.90 4.67
C ARG A 74 15.80 -19.36 4.42
N ARG A 75 16.57 -18.57 3.67
CA ARG A 75 17.97 -18.87 3.26
C ARG A 75 19.01 -18.62 4.35
N TRP A 76 18.57 -18.18 5.53
CA TRP A 76 19.40 -17.73 6.64
C TRP A 76 18.95 -18.41 7.93
N THR A 77 19.90 -18.72 8.82
CA THR A 77 19.63 -19.40 10.08
C THR A 77 19.24 -18.38 11.17
N GLU A 78 18.84 -18.85 12.35
CA GLU A 78 18.69 -17.96 13.50
C GLU A 78 20.04 -17.41 13.97
N ASP A 79 21.09 -18.22 13.92
CA ASP A 79 22.43 -17.80 14.33
C ASP A 79 23.02 -16.76 13.38
N SER A 80 22.81 -16.92 12.07
CA SER A 80 23.20 -15.89 11.11
C SER A 80 22.40 -14.60 11.30
N LEU A 81 21.12 -14.68 11.67
CA LEU A 81 20.34 -13.48 12.02
C LEU A 81 20.89 -12.80 13.27
N ARG A 82 21.18 -13.56 14.34
CA ARG A 82 21.75 -13.00 15.58
C ARG A 82 23.07 -12.30 15.30
N ALA A 83 23.95 -12.94 14.53
CA ALA A 83 25.23 -12.36 14.14
C ALA A 83 25.05 -11.09 13.30
N SER A 84 24.18 -11.12 12.29
CA SER A 84 23.90 -9.95 11.45
C SER A 84 23.29 -8.78 12.24
N ILE A 85 22.36 -9.05 13.16
CA ILE A 85 21.76 -8.00 14.01
C ILE A 85 22.79 -7.42 14.98
N ALA A 86 23.63 -8.25 15.59
CA ALA A 86 24.66 -7.78 16.52
C ALA A 86 25.75 -6.95 15.84
N ALA A 87 26.03 -7.21 14.55
CA ALA A 87 27.08 -6.54 13.79
C ALA A 87 26.59 -5.34 12.97
N GLY A 88 25.29 -5.25 12.67
CA GLY A 88 24.71 -4.19 11.85
C GLY A 88 24.25 -2.99 12.68
N ASP A 89 24.31 -1.81 12.08
CA ASP A 89 23.79 -0.56 12.65
C ASP A 89 22.42 -0.19 12.06
N THR A 90 22.07 -0.79 10.92
CA THR A 90 20.81 -0.58 10.23
C THR A 90 20.19 -1.89 9.76
N TRP A 91 18.87 -1.86 9.50
CA TRP A 91 18.20 -3.01 8.89
C TRP A 91 18.69 -3.32 7.47
N ALA A 92 19.26 -2.34 6.76
CA ALA A 92 19.84 -2.56 5.44
C ALA A 92 21.09 -3.46 5.56
N ASP A 93 21.99 -3.17 6.50
CA ASP A 93 23.19 -3.97 6.78
C ASP A 93 22.83 -5.41 7.17
N VAL A 94 21.78 -5.57 7.97
CA VAL A 94 21.27 -6.89 8.38
C VAL A 94 20.77 -7.68 7.16
N VAL A 95 19.99 -7.06 6.27
CA VAL A 95 19.45 -7.74 5.08
C VAL A 95 20.57 -8.06 4.08
N GLU A 96 21.52 -7.14 3.89
CA GLU A 96 22.68 -7.31 3.01
C GLU A 96 23.61 -8.41 3.50
N SER A 97 23.98 -8.42 4.79
CA SER A 97 24.83 -9.47 5.38
C SER A 97 24.18 -10.86 5.34
N LEU A 98 22.85 -10.93 5.33
CA LEU A 98 22.10 -12.17 5.13
C LEU A 98 22.01 -12.60 3.64
N GLY A 99 22.60 -11.84 2.72
CA GLY A 99 22.59 -12.09 1.28
C GLY A 99 21.19 -11.97 0.67
N LEU A 100 20.34 -11.15 1.26
CA LEU A 100 18.96 -10.95 0.84
C LEU A 100 18.83 -9.62 0.07
N GLY A 101 17.97 -9.60 -0.95
CA GLY A 101 17.63 -8.39 -1.70
C GLY A 101 16.12 -8.14 -1.68
N GLY A 102 15.73 -6.85 -1.67
CA GLY A 102 14.36 -6.40 -1.83
C GLY A 102 13.57 -6.15 -0.53
N THR A 103 12.45 -5.42 -0.66
CA THR A 103 11.61 -4.96 0.46
C THR A 103 10.87 -6.09 1.18
N SER A 104 10.56 -7.19 0.50
CA SER A 104 9.89 -8.36 1.08
C SER A 104 10.78 -9.15 2.05
N ALA A 105 12.11 -9.12 1.83
CA ALA A 105 13.07 -9.72 2.74
C ALA A 105 13.12 -8.97 4.08
N LEU A 106 13.14 -7.63 4.03
CA LEU A 106 13.18 -6.77 5.21
C LEU A 106 12.03 -7.05 6.19
N ALA A 107 10.79 -7.10 5.69
CA ALA A 107 9.62 -7.40 6.53
C ALA A 107 9.70 -8.80 7.17
N SER A 108 10.22 -9.78 6.43
CA SER A 108 10.39 -11.16 6.91
C SER A 108 11.47 -11.26 7.99
N VAL A 109 12.57 -10.54 7.84
CA VAL A 109 13.67 -10.48 8.82
C VAL A 109 13.20 -9.76 10.09
N LYS A 110 12.58 -8.57 9.97
CA LYS A 110 11.99 -7.82 11.09
C LYS A 110 10.99 -8.66 11.89
N GLY A 111 10.02 -9.26 11.19
CA GLY A 111 8.99 -10.09 11.81
C GLY A 111 9.55 -11.36 12.47
N HIS A 112 10.68 -11.87 12.00
CA HIS A 112 11.34 -13.00 12.65
C HIS A 112 12.16 -12.57 13.87
N ALA A 113 12.94 -11.49 13.79
CA ALA A 113 13.71 -10.96 14.92
C ALA A 113 12.80 -10.64 16.12
N ALA A 114 11.64 -10.01 15.86
CA ALA A 114 10.63 -9.77 16.89
C ALA A 114 10.07 -11.07 17.50
N ARG A 115 9.86 -12.10 16.67
CA ARG A 115 9.31 -13.40 17.12
C ARG A 115 10.24 -14.16 18.05
N ILE A 116 11.55 -14.03 17.86
CA ILE A 116 12.57 -14.68 18.71
C ILE A 116 13.16 -13.74 19.76
N GLY A 117 12.58 -12.53 19.91
CA GLY A 117 12.93 -11.59 20.98
C GLY A 117 14.35 -11.04 20.91
N LEU A 118 14.88 -10.80 19.70
CA LEU A 118 16.20 -10.18 19.56
C LEU A 118 16.12 -8.68 19.87
N ASP A 119 17.16 -8.17 20.54
CA ASP A 119 17.35 -6.73 20.70
C ASP A 119 17.73 -6.12 19.35
N VAL A 120 16.92 -5.15 18.92
CA VAL A 120 17.03 -4.44 17.65
C VAL A 120 16.96 -2.93 17.85
N ALA A 121 17.03 -2.46 19.11
CA ALA A 121 16.87 -1.05 19.43
C ALA A 121 17.99 -0.18 18.84
N HIS A 122 19.17 -0.76 18.61
CA HIS A 122 20.30 -0.09 17.97
C HIS A 122 20.18 -0.01 16.44
N LEU A 123 19.30 -0.80 15.82
CA LEU A 123 19.12 -0.80 14.37
C LEU A 123 18.31 0.42 13.95
N THR A 124 18.98 1.36 13.30
CA THR A 124 18.35 2.55 12.76
C THR A 124 17.58 2.21 11.48
N GLU A 125 16.37 2.75 11.32
CA GLU A 125 15.70 2.78 10.02
C GLU A 125 16.33 3.90 9.20
N GLN A 126 17.14 3.56 8.21
CA GLN A 126 17.43 4.49 7.13
C GLN A 126 16.14 4.74 6.34
N SER A 127 15.36 5.72 6.79
CA SER A 127 14.42 6.37 5.89
C SER A 127 15.28 7.18 4.92
N PRO A 128 15.23 6.91 3.60
CA PRO A 128 15.90 7.80 2.66
C PRO A 128 15.35 9.20 2.89
N THR A 129 16.23 10.18 3.15
CA THR A 129 15.85 11.59 3.14
C THR A 129 15.44 11.91 1.72
N VAL A 130 14.15 11.78 1.41
CA VAL A 130 13.62 12.16 0.10
C VAL A 130 13.57 13.68 0.09
N GLU A 131 14.58 14.32 -0.52
CA GLU A 131 14.49 15.74 -0.83
C GLU A 131 13.23 15.98 -1.67
N ASN A 132 12.38 16.90 -1.21
CA ASN A 132 11.18 17.24 -1.96
C ASN A 132 11.58 18.08 -3.19
N VAL A 133 11.73 17.38 -4.32
CA VAL A 133 12.06 17.98 -5.62
C VAL A 133 10.84 18.61 -6.32
N PHE A 134 9.63 18.49 -5.75
CA PHE A 134 8.41 19.01 -6.36
C PHE A 134 8.12 20.44 -5.87
N GLN A 135 8.03 21.37 -6.81
CA GLN A 135 7.62 22.75 -6.54
C GLN A 135 6.36 23.08 -7.36
N PRO A 136 5.29 23.59 -6.72
CA PRO A 136 4.11 24.09 -7.43
C PRO A 136 4.48 25.27 -8.33
N ASP A 137 3.93 25.29 -9.54
CA ASP A 137 4.10 26.34 -10.53
C ASP A 137 2.73 26.83 -10.98
N ILE A 138 2.40 28.07 -10.66
CA ILE A 138 1.09 28.67 -10.93
C ILE A 138 0.80 28.75 -12.44
N SER A 139 1.81 28.71 -13.30
CA SER A 139 1.61 28.66 -14.75
C SER A 139 0.89 27.39 -15.23
N ARG A 140 0.86 26.34 -14.39
CA ARG A 140 0.20 25.05 -14.65
C ARG A 140 -1.17 24.94 -13.99
N LEU A 141 -1.73 26.06 -13.51
CA LEU A 141 -3.01 26.09 -12.81
C LEU A 141 -4.16 25.53 -13.67
N ASP A 142 -4.12 25.76 -14.97
CA ASP A 142 -5.08 25.19 -15.95
C ASP A 142 -5.18 23.66 -15.87
N ARG A 143 -4.06 22.97 -15.66
CA ARG A 143 -4.03 21.51 -15.49
C ARG A 143 -4.51 21.05 -14.12
N ALA A 144 -4.35 21.88 -13.10
CA ALA A 144 -4.70 21.56 -11.72
C ALA A 144 -6.15 21.93 -11.36
N GLY A 145 -6.79 22.83 -12.13
CA GLY A 145 -8.08 23.44 -11.79
C GLY A 145 -9.15 22.44 -11.37
N SER A 146 -9.42 21.43 -12.21
CA SER A 146 -10.48 20.45 -11.91
C SER A 146 -10.15 19.56 -10.71
N LEU A 147 -8.87 19.28 -10.45
CA LEU A 147 -8.43 18.54 -9.27
C LEU A 147 -8.62 19.38 -8.00
N LEU A 148 -8.30 20.68 -8.05
CA LEU A 148 -8.52 21.61 -6.94
C LEU A 148 -10.01 21.77 -6.61
N ALA A 149 -10.84 21.92 -7.64
CA ALA A 149 -12.29 21.99 -7.49
C ALA A 149 -12.85 20.70 -6.87
N ALA A 150 -12.47 19.55 -7.41
CA ALA A 150 -12.90 18.26 -6.88
C ALA A 150 -12.45 18.03 -5.43
N ALA A 151 -11.21 18.39 -5.10
CA ALA A 151 -10.70 18.31 -3.73
C ALA A 151 -11.52 19.20 -2.77
N TRP A 152 -11.85 20.42 -3.19
CA TRP A 152 -12.69 21.31 -2.38
C TRP A 152 -14.07 20.71 -2.12
N PHE A 153 -14.77 20.21 -3.15
CA PHE A 153 -16.07 19.57 -2.98
C PHE A 153 -16.01 18.30 -2.13
N ALA A 154 -14.97 17.47 -2.32
CA ALA A 154 -14.75 16.28 -1.51
C ALA A 154 -14.52 16.63 -0.02
N LEU A 155 -13.79 17.71 0.26
CA LEU A 155 -13.62 18.22 1.63
C LEU A 155 -14.93 18.76 2.23
N CYS A 156 -15.88 19.18 1.40
CA CYS A 156 -17.24 19.52 1.83
C CYS A 156 -18.14 18.29 2.04
N GLY A 157 -17.65 17.07 1.77
CA GLY A 157 -18.40 15.82 1.89
C GLY A 157 -19.29 15.52 0.68
N CYS A 158 -19.05 16.16 -0.47
CA CYS A 158 -19.75 15.85 -1.71
C CYS A 158 -19.05 14.71 -2.47
N ASP A 159 -19.84 13.88 -3.15
CA ASP A 159 -19.30 12.92 -4.11
C ASP A 159 -19.02 13.63 -5.44
N VAL A 160 -17.83 13.41 -6.01
CA VAL A 160 -17.40 14.08 -7.24
C VAL A 160 -17.10 13.05 -8.31
N SER A 161 -17.69 13.24 -9.49
CA SER A 161 -17.52 12.37 -10.66
C SER A 161 -17.05 13.17 -11.87
N TRP A 162 -16.18 12.57 -12.68
CA TRP A 162 -15.78 13.10 -13.98
C TRP A 162 -16.60 12.43 -15.09
N PRO A 163 -17.12 13.20 -16.07
CA PRO A 163 -17.82 12.62 -17.20
C PRO A 163 -16.84 11.79 -18.05
N LEU A 164 -17.29 10.61 -18.50
CA LEU A 164 -16.50 9.73 -19.38
C LEU A 164 -16.47 10.23 -20.83
N GLU A 165 -17.53 10.91 -21.26
CA GLU A 165 -17.67 11.49 -22.59
C GLU A 165 -17.41 13.00 -22.57
N PRO A 166 -16.94 13.60 -23.69
CA PRO A 166 -16.78 15.04 -23.80
C PRO A 166 -18.07 15.77 -23.42
N SER A 167 -18.01 16.54 -22.34
CA SER A 167 -19.16 17.24 -21.76
C SER A 167 -18.89 18.74 -21.68
N ARG A 168 -19.96 19.53 -21.55
CA ARG A 168 -19.88 20.99 -21.33
C ARG A 168 -19.55 21.37 -19.89
N TYR A 169 -19.38 20.41 -19.00
CA TYR A 169 -18.94 20.59 -17.62
C TYR A 169 -17.76 19.67 -17.35
N ASP A 170 -16.92 20.01 -16.38
CA ASP A 170 -15.75 19.21 -16.03
C ASP A 170 -16.07 18.22 -14.92
N LEU A 171 -17.00 18.56 -14.02
CA LEU A 171 -17.36 17.77 -12.84
C LEU A 171 -18.88 17.66 -12.69
N LEU A 172 -19.32 16.49 -12.23
CA LEU A 172 -20.65 16.30 -11.66
C LEU A 172 -20.49 16.11 -10.15
N VAL A 173 -21.15 16.97 -9.37
CA VAL A 173 -21.06 16.98 -7.92
C VAL A 173 -22.39 16.55 -7.34
N ASP A 174 -22.40 15.49 -6.54
CA ASP A 174 -23.57 15.03 -5.79
C ASP A 174 -23.52 15.51 -4.35
N SER A 175 -24.67 15.95 -3.86
CA SER A 175 -24.86 16.45 -2.49
C SER A 175 -26.27 16.10 -2.03
N GLU A 176 -26.57 16.27 -0.74
CA GLU A 176 -27.93 16.08 -0.22
C GLU A 176 -28.99 16.94 -0.93
N LYS A 177 -28.58 18.04 -1.57
CA LYS A 177 -29.46 18.96 -2.32
C LYS A 177 -29.66 18.54 -3.77
N GLY A 178 -29.01 17.46 -4.21
CA GLY A 178 -29.01 16.96 -5.58
C GLY A 178 -27.70 17.25 -6.33
N PHE A 179 -27.72 16.88 -7.61
CA PHE A 179 -26.58 16.97 -8.51
C PHE A 179 -26.37 18.38 -9.05
N ARG A 180 -25.11 18.76 -9.24
CA ARG A 180 -24.70 20.00 -9.90
C ARG A 180 -23.60 19.73 -10.93
N ARG A 181 -23.80 20.23 -12.14
CA ARG A 181 -22.86 20.21 -13.26
C ARG A 181 -21.97 21.44 -13.17
N VAL A 182 -20.68 21.22 -12.94
CA VAL A 182 -19.74 22.29 -12.64
C VAL A 182 -18.71 22.39 -13.75
N GLN A 183 -18.64 23.57 -14.39
CA GLN A 183 -17.56 23.91 -15.30
C GLN A 183 -16.46 24.61 -14.51
N VAL A 184 -15.24 24.10 -14.62
CA VAL A 184 -14.07 24.68 -13.97
C VAL A 184 -13.41 25.69 -14.91
N LYS A 185 -13.02 26.83 -14.35
CA LYS A 185 -12.22 27.85 -15.03
C LYS A 185 -11.07 28.27 -14.14
N THR A 186 -9.94 28.57 -14.75
CA THR A 186 -8.76 29.06 -14.06
C THR A 186 -8.32 30.37 -14.67
N THR A 187 -7.63 31.19 -13.90
CA THR A 187 -6.95 32.37 -14.45
C THR A 187 -5.66 32.65 -13.72
N THR A 188 -4.66 33.08 -14.49
CA THR A 188 -3.44 33.72 -14.02
C THR A 188 -3.31 35.13 -14.62
N VAL A 189 -4.39 35.64 -15.23
CA VAL A 189 -4.42 36.95 -15.87
C VAL A 189 -5.00 37.98 -14.93
N ARG A 190 -4.17 38.93 -14.50
CA ARG A 190 -4.55 40.06 -13.65
C ARG A 190 -4.68 41.34 -14.48
N VAL A 191 -5.75 42.08 -14.27
CA VAL A 191 -6.00 43.39 -14.91
C VAL A 191 -6.28 44.39 -13.81
N ALA A 192 -5.38 45.38 -13.65
CA ALA A 192 -5.33 46.24 -12.47
C ALA A 192 -5.33 45.39 -11.17
N ASP A 193 -6.23 45.67 -10.23
CA ASP A 193 -6.28 44.99 -8.93
C ASP A 193 -7.24 43.80 -8.90
N THR A 194 -7.64 43.26 -10.04
CA THR A 194 -8.57 42.12 -10.11
C THR A 194 -8.13 41.06 -11.12
N TRP A 195 -8.45 39.82 -10.79
CA TRP A 195 -8.32 38.70 -11.71
C TRP A 195 -9.41 38.78 -12.78
N LYS A 196 -9.01 38.57 -14.04
CA LYS A 196 -9.92 38.50 -15.20
C LYS A 196 -10.02 37.04 -15.65
N VAL A 197 -11.23 36.52 -15.75
CA VAL A 197 -11.50 35.12 -16.09
C VAL A 197 -12.29 35.09 -17.38
N TYR A 198 -11.91 34.21 -18.31
CA TYR A 198 -12.71 33.93 -19.50
C TYR A 198 -13.63 32.74 -19.23
N LEU A 199 -14.93 32.94 -19.43
CA LEU A 199 -15.98 31.96 -19.17
C LEU A 199 -16.49 31.29 -20.44
N SER A 200 -15.91 31.60 -21.61
CA SER A 200 -16.22 30.94 -22.88
C SER A 200 -15.28 29.77 -23.17
N THR A 201 -15.69 28.88 -24.07
CA THR A 201 -14.78 27.91 -24.71
C THR A 201 -13.99 28.58 -25.84
N THR A 202 -12.78 28.07 -26.13
CA THR A 202 -11.89 28.62 -27.18
C THR A 202 -11.93 27.79 -28.48
N HIS A 203 -13.03 27.09 -28.75
CA HIS A 203 -13.22 26.46 -30.06
C HIS A 203 -13.48 27.53 -31.14
N ARG A 204 -13.58 27.14 -32.42
CA ARG A 204 -13.61 28.01 -33.62
C ARG A 204 -14.48 29.28 -33.51
N GLU A 205 -15.47 29.27 -32.63
CA GLU A 205 -16.21 30.45 -32.19
C GLU A 205 -16.38 30.43 -30.65
N ARG A 206 -16.17 31.58 -29.98
CA ARG A 206 -16.31 31.68 -28.53
C ARG A 206 -17.78 31.56 -28.15
N THR A 207 -18.14 30.44 -27.54
CA THR A 207 -19.52 30.16 -27.11
C THR A 207 -19.63 30.31 -25.59
N THR A 208 -20.70 30.93 -25.13
CA THR A 208 -21.08 31.01 -23.71
C THR A 208 -21.74 29.72 -23.26
N TYR A 209 -21.82 29.51 -21.95
CA TYR A 209 -22.55 28.38 -21.40
C TYR A 209 -23.99 28.77 -21.08
N ASP A 210 -24.91 27.84 -21.30
CA ASP A 210 -26.32 27.98 -20.98
C ASP A 210 -26.64 27.33 -19.61
N PRO A 211 -27.63 27.85 -18.84
CA PRO A 211 -28.14 27.19 -17.63
C PRO A 211 -28.59 25.73 -17.81
N ASP A 212 -28.97 25.33 -19.02
CA ASP A 212 -29.31 23.95 -19.33
C ASP A 212 -28.06 23.07 -19.54
N GLU A 213 -26.86 23.64 -19.68
CA GLU A 213 -25.61 22.91 -19.88
C GLU A 213 -24.83 22.69 -18.57
N ILE A 214 -24.78 23.72 -17.73
CA ILE A 214 -24.03 23.74 -16.47
C ILE A 214 -24.86 24.46 -15.41
N ASP A 215 -24.57 24.21 -14.14
CA ASP A 215 -25.24 24.88 -13.03
C ASP A 215 -24.32 25.96 -12.41
N ASP A 216 -23.01 25.70 -12.35
CA ASP A 216 -22.03 26.63 -11.78
C ASP A 216 -20.71 26.67 -12.54
N PHE A 217 -20.05 27.82 -12.42
CA PHE A 217 -18.62 27.94 -12.62
C PHE A 217 -17.89 27.78 -11.28
N PHE A 218 -16.94 26.84 -11.23
CA PHE A 218 -15.93 26.83 -10.18
C PHE A 218 -14.67 27.51 -10.72
N VAL A 219 -14.30 28.64 -10.11
CA VAL A 219 -13.18 29.44 -10.59
C VAL A 219 -12.02 29.41 -9.61
N VAL A 220 -10.81 29.19 -10.12
CA VAL A 220 -9.55 29.31 -9.36
C VAL A 220 -8.72 30.46 -9.91
N ASP A 221 -8.38 31.43 -9.09
CA ASP A 221 -7.51 32.54 -9.48
C ASP A 221 -6.03 32.28 -9.19
N GLY A 222 -5.16 33.21 -9.61
CA GLY A 222 -3.72 33.08 -9.50
C GLY A 222 -3.20 33.12 -8.06
N ASP A 223 -4.03 33.56 -7.11
CA ASP A 223 -3.75 33.50 -5.66
C ASP A 223 -4.33 32.24 -5.01
N LEU A 224 -4.81 31.29 -5.83
CA LEU A 224 -5.50 30.05 -5.42
C LEU A 224 -6.79 30.29 -4.62
N ALA A 225 -7.41 31.45 -4.78
CA ALA A 225 -8.75 31.66 -4.24
C ALA A 225 -9.78 30.95 -5.13
N HIS A 226 -10.74 30.30 -4.48
CA HIS A 226 -11.82 29.57 -5.12
C HIS A 226 -13.11 30.39 -5.11
N TYR A 227 -13.90 30.28 -6.17
CA TYR A 227 -15.22 30.91 -6.28
C TYR A 227 -16.20 29.90 -6.85
N LEU A 228 -17.44 29.89 -6.34
CA LEU A 228 -18.54 29.13 -6.92
C LEU A 228 -19.63 30.09 -7.39
N ILE A 229 -19.69 30.32 -8.70
CA ILE A 229 -20.54 31.33 -9.32
C ILE A 229 -21.63 30.63 -10.13
N PRO A 230 -22.91 30.73 -9.76
CA PRO A 230 -23.99 30.16 -10.56
C PRO A 230 -24.00 30.76 -11.97
N VAL A 231 -24.21 29.92 -12.99
CA VAL A 231 -24.21 30.37 -14.40
C VAL A 231 -25.27 31.45 -14.67
N SER A 232 -26.41 31.37 -13.97
CA SER A 232 -27.49 32.35 -14.07
C SER A 232 -27.09 33.76 -13.64
N VAL A 233 -26.09 33.90 -12.77
CA VAL A 233 -25.57 35.19 -12.30
C VAL A 233 -24.55 35.79 -13.28
N VAL A 234 -23.89 34.94 -14.08
CA VAL A 234 -22.95 35.40 -15.11
C VAL A 234 -23.68 36.05 -16.28
N GLY A 235 -24.88 35.58 -16.63
CA GLY A 235 -25.73 36.21 -17.64
C GLY A 235 -25.13 36.23 -19.06
N GLY A 236 -24.39 35.18 -19.44
CA GLY A 236 -23.83 35.07 -20.79
C GLY A 236 -22.59 35.93 -21.07
N LEU A 237 -21.95 36.51 -20.06
CA LEU A 237 -20.68 37.23 -20.25
C LEU A 237 -19.53 36.27 -20.63
N HIS A 238 -18.77 36.62 -21.66
CA HIS A 238 -17.59 35.85 -22.07
C HIS A 238 -16.39 35.97 -21.11
N ALA A 239 -16.34 37.04 -20.33
CA ALA A 239 -15.29 37.27 -19.35
C ALA A 239 -15.82 38.13 -18.21
N ILE A 240 -15.29 37.91 -17.01
CA ILE A 240 -15.65 38.64 -15.80
C ILE A 240 -14.40 39.10 -15.04
N HIS A 241 -14.58 40.14 -14.22
CA HIS A 241 -13.62 40.56 -13.21
C HIS A 241 -14.06 40.04 -11.84
N LEU A 242 -13.22 39.23 -11.17
CA LEU A 242 -13.60 38.55 -9.93
C LEU A 242 -13.92 39.48 -8.76
N SER A 243 -13.43 40.72 -8.78
CA SER A 243 -13.78 41.74 -7.77
C SER A 243 -15.29 42.01 -7.68
N ALA A 244 -16.01 41.93 -8.80
CA ALA A 244 -17.47 42.07 -8.84
C ALA A 244 -18.20 40.85 -8.23
N TYR A 245 -17.54 39.69 -8.19
CA TYR A 245 -18.09 38.40 -7.75
C TYR A 245 -17.52 37.95 -6.40
N ARG A 246 -16.91 38.86 -5.63
CA ARG A 246 -16.26 38.56 -4.33
C ARG A 246 -17.13 37.81 -3.32
N HIS A 247 -18.45 37.97 -3.39
CA HIS A 247 -19.42 37.34 -2.49
C HIS A 247 -19.63 35.85 -2.79
N PHE A 248 -19.18 35.38 -3.96
CA PHE A 248 -19.13 33.97 -4.33
C PHE A 248 -17.79 33.30 -3.99
N ARG A 249 -16.86 34.03 -3.35
CA ARG A 249 -15.59 33.47 -2.91
C ARG A 249 -15.85 32.43 -1.83
N LEU A 250 -15.24 31.27 -2.00
CA LEU A 250 -15.32 30.15 -1.06
C LEU A 250 -14.25 30.30 0.03
N ASP A 251 -14.60 29.86 1.23
CA ASP A 251 -13.66 29.78 2.33
C ASP A 251 -12.60 28.71 2.05
N GLN A 252 -11.37 29.01 2.48
CA GLN A 252 -10.30 28.03 2.48
C GLN A 252 -10.51 27.07 3.65
N ALA A 253 -10.28 25.78 3.42
CA ALA A 253 -10.44 24.76 4.45
C ALA A 253 -9.60 25.12 5.67
N SER A 254 -10.26 25.41 6.79
CA SER A 254 -9.61 25.63 8.08
C SER A 254 -9.67 24.33 8.87
N PRO A 255 -8.57 23.91 9.54
CA PRO A 255 -8.63 22.78 10.46
C PRO A 255 -9.64 23.10 11.56
N ARG A 256 -10.60 22.19 11.78
CA ARG A 256 -11.56 22.26 12.89
C ARG A 256 -10.89 21.90 14.20
#